data_AF-A0AAP9AGT2-F1
#
_entry.id   AF-A0AAP9AGT2-F1
#
_cell.length_a   1.000
_cell.length_b   1.000
_cell.length_c   1.000
_cell.angle_alpha   90.00
_cell.angle_beta   90.00
_cell.angle_gamma   90.00
#
_symmetry.space_group_name_H-M   'P 1'
#
loop_
_entity.id
_entity.type
_entity.pdbx_description
1 polymer ?
#
loop_
_entity_poly.entity_id
_entity_poly.type
_entity_poly.pdbx_seq_one_letter_code
_entity_poly.pdbx_strand_id
1 'polypeptide(L)'
;MTNKSLDQLRAGLDCYQSNGYVESNSFNDPNDDALEYLGMLLVDDQPTALKYCQSFLQQSQVNDELKSAALDFLLLSSEWNFAYQYLYSQAERLSIPELEKSFFYFCCDKNEATPYPLPEGLFTKLLARFEVVKNEPDAYFYHLHEAYNDFVKTLSDTQN
;
A
#
# COMPACT_ATOMS: atom_id res chain seq x y z
N MET A 1 16.57 -11.45 15.60
CA MET A 1 16.64 -10.51 14.47
C MET A 1 18.09 -10.40 14.05
N THR A 2 18.38 -10.78 12.83
CA THR A 2 19.72 -10.63 12.23
C THR A 2 19.86 -9.14 11.90
N ASN A 3 20.77 -8.42 12.57
CA ASN A 3 20.96 -7.00 12.30
C ASN A 3 21.62 -6.84 10.93
N LYS A 4 20.81 -6.61 9.88
CA LYS A 4 21.30 -6.24 8.55
C LYS A 4 21.68 -4.76 8.56
N SER A 5 22.79 -4.41 7.93
CA SER A 5 23.19 -3.00 7.77
C SER A 5 22.31 -2.30 6.73
N LEU A 6 22.21 -0.97 6.80
CA LEU A 6 21.48 -0.16 5.81
C LEU A 6 21.91 -0.45 4.38
N ASP A 7 23.21 -0.65 4.14
CA ASP A 7 23.73 -0.97 2.80
C ASP A 7 23.28 -2.35 2.32
N GLN A 8 23.17 -3.33 3.22
CA GLN A 8 22.62 -4.66 2.88
C GLN A 8 21.12 -4.59 2.57
N LEU A 9 20.37 -3.79 3.33
CA LEU A 9 18.94 -3.60 3.09
C LEU A 9 18.69 -2.95 1.72
N ARG A 10 19.40 -1.85 1.42
CA ARG A 10 19.31 -1.17 0.12
C ARG A 10 19.74 -2.09 -1.03
N ALA A 11 20.88 -2.76 -0.91
CA ALA A 11 21.36 -3.68 -1.95
C ALA A 11 20.37 -4.83 -2.22
N GLY A 12 19.71 -5.34 -1.18
CA GLY A 12 18.67 -6.36 -1.33
C GLY A 12 17.43 -5.84 -2.06
N LEU A 13 16.95 -4.65 -1.72
CA LEU A 13 15.79 -4.03 -2.38
C LEU A 13 16.10 -3.64 -3.84
N ASP A 14 17.31 -3.13 -4.13
CA ASP A 14 17.78 -2.86 -5.49
C ASP A 14 17.84 -4.15 -6.33
N CYS A 15 18.29 -5.24 -5.69
CA CYS A 15 18.35 -6.57 -6.32
C CYS A 15 16.93 -7.08 -6.62
N TYR A 16 15.99 -6.91 -5.70
CA TYR A 16 14.59 -7.29 -5.92
C TYR A 16 13.98 -6.52 -7.09
N GLN A 17 14.19 -5.20 -7.16
CA GLN A 17 13.70 -4.38 -8.29
C GLN A 17 14.24 -4.83 -9.65
N SER A 18 15.49 -5.29 -9.68
CA SER A 18 16.19 -5.66 -10.92
C SER A 18 15.95 -7.12 -11.33
N ASN A 19 15.81 -8.03 -10.36
CA ASN A 19 15.86 -9.47 -10.58
C ASN A 19 14.66 -10.24 -10.02
N GLY A 20 13.77 -9.60 -9.26
CA GLY A 20 12.62 -10.23 -8.62
C GLY A 20 12.96 -11.07 -7.38
N TYR A 21 14.18 -10.94 -6.84
CA TYR A 21 14.59 -11.57 -5.57
C TYR A 21 15.55 -10.68 -4.77
N VAL A 22 15.47 -10.79 -3.44
CA VAL A 22 16.35 -10.05 -2.51
C VAL A 22 17.72 -10.72 -2.39
N GLU A 23 17.74 -12.02 -2.09
CA GLU A 23 18.96 -12.83 -2.02
C GLU A 23 18.83 -14.04 -2.96
N SER A 24 19.82 -14.26 -3.83
CA SER A 24 19.75 -15.32 -4.86
C SER A 24 19.75 -16.75 -4.30
N ASN A 25 20.18 -16.90 -3.06
CA ASN A 25 20.27 -18.17 -2.33
C ASN A 25 19.20 -18.29 -1.23
N SER A 26 18.25 -17.36 -1.16
CA SER A 26 17.08 -17.49 -0.29
C SER A 26 16.16 -18.59 -0.79
N PHE A 27 15.59 -19.33 0.15
CA PHE A 27 14.53 -20.30 -0.11
C PHE A 27 13.13 -19.75 0.25
N ASN A 28 13.06 -18.52 0.79
CA ASN A 28 11.81 -17.85 1.12
C ASN A 28 11.12 -17.31 -0.14
N ASP A 29 9.87 -16.89 -0.01
CA ASP A 29 9.22 -16.09 -1.04
C ASP A 29 9.99 -14.76 -1.19
N PRO A 30 10.40 -14.38 -2.41
CA PRO A 30 11.06 -13.11 -2.67
C PRO A 30 10.31 -11.87 -2.16
N ASN A 31 8.98 -11.90 -2.15
CA ASN A 31 8.14 -10.80 -1.69
C ASN A 31 8.15 -10.71 -0.15
N ASP A 32 8.20 -11.84 0.54
CA ASP A 32 8.35 -11.88 2.00
C ASP A 32 9.70 -11.29 2.42
N ASP A 33 10.78 -11.70 1.74
CA ASP A 33 12.11 -11.13 1.98
C ASP A 33 12.13 -9.63 1.66
N ALA A 34 11.50 -9.19 0.57
CA ALA A 34 11.44 -7.78 0.20
C ALA A 34 10.64 -6.96 1.21
N LEU A 35 9.54 -7.50 1.72
CA LEU A 35 8.72 -6.88 2.75
C LEU A 35 9.47 -6.78 4.08
N GLU A 36 10.20 -7.83 4.48
CA GLU A 36 11.05 -7.82 5.67
C GLU A 36 12.11 -6.72 5.55
N TYR A 37 12.81 -6.65 4.41
CA TYR A 37 13.85 -5.66 4.17
C TYR A 37 13.30 -4.23 4.15
N LEU A 38 12.16 -4.04 3.49
CA LEU A 38 11.48 -2.75 3.44
C LEU A 38 11.03 -2.31 4.85
N GLY A 39 10.50 -3.24 5.65
CA GLY A 39 10.09 -2.99 7.03
C GLY A 39 11.27 -2.61 7.93
N MET A 40 12.40 -3.32 7.84
CA MET A 40 13.63 -2.95 8.56
C MET A 40 14.13 -1.57 8.13
N LEU A 41 14.15 -1.29 6.82
CA LEU A 41 14.62 -0.01 6.29
C LEU A 41 13.69 1.13 6.69
N LEU A 42 12.39 0.90 6.81
CA LEU A 42 11.42 1.91 7.26
C LEU A 42 11.71 2.38 8.69
N VAL A 43 12.20 1.48 9.56
CA VAL A 43 12.58 1.81 10.94
C VAL A 43 13.90 2.59 11.00
N ASP A 44 14.90 2.15 10.23
CA ASP A 44 16.27 2.67 10.35
C ASP A 44 16.57 3.87 9.42
N ASP A 45 15.87 3.98 8.28
CA ASP A 45 16.01 5.05 7.28
C ASP A 45 14.71 5.24 6.47
N GLN A 46 13.68 5.77 7.17
CA GLN A 46 12.36 6.00 6.62
C GLN A 46 12.36 6.75 5.26
N PRO A 47 13.09 7.86 5.07
CA PRO A 47 13.07 8.57 3.78
C PRO A 47 13.52 7.71 2.59
N THR A 48 14.47 6.80 2.80
CA THR A 48 14.92 5.87 1.75
C THR A 48 13.89 4.77 1.53
N ALA A 49 13.31 4.20 2.59
CA ALA A 49 12.25 3.20 2.47
C ALA A 49 11.04 3.73 1.68
N LEU A 50 10.60 4.96 1.95
CA LEU A 50 9.48 5.58 1.23
C LEU A 50 9.77 5.77 -0.27
N LYS A 51 11.02 6.00 -0.67
CA LYS A 51 11.41 6.03 -2.10
C LYS A 51 11.27 4.66 -2.76
N TYR A 52 11.62 3.58 -2.05
CA TYR A 52 11.35 2.23 -2.54
C TYR A 52 9.85 1.97 -2.65
N CYS A 53 9.04 2.39 -1.67
CA CYS A 53 7.59 2.27 -1.75
C CYS A 53 7.03 2.96 -3.01
N GLN A 54 7.45 4.20 -3.28
CA GLN A 54 7.03 4.94 -4.48
C GLN A 54 7.41 4.19 -5.77
N SER A 55 8.62 3.63 -5.80
CA SER A 55 9.11 2.87 -6.95
C SER A 55 8.35 1.55 -7.15
N PHE A 56 8.07 0.80 -6.07
CA PHE A 56 7.32 -0.45 -6.13
C PHE A 56 5.90 -0.27 -6.68
N LEU A 57 5.21 0.79 -6.27
CA LEU A 57 3.88 1.11 -6.80
C LEU A 57 3.86 1.36 -8.32
N GLN A 58 4.98 1.81 -8.89
CA GLN A 58 5.08 2.09 -10.33
C GLN A 58 5.49 0.88 -11.17
N GLN A 59 5.92 -0.20 -10.55
CA GLN A 59 6.48 -1.37 -11.22
C GLN A 59 5.42 -2.45 -11.45
N SER A 60 5.28 -2.94 -12.68
CA SER A 60 4.28 -3.96 -13.03
C SER A 60 4.60 -5.35 -12.49
N GLN A 61 5.89 -5.64 -12.27
CA GLN A 61 6.39 -6.94 -11.82
C GLN A 61 6.29 -7.15 -10.31
N VAL A 62 6.06 -6.07 -9.54
CA VAL A 62 5.90 -6.16 -8.09
C VAL A 62 4.51 -6.71 -7.76
N ASN A 63 4.46 -7.67 -6.85
CA ASN A 63 3.20 -8.32 -6.48
C ASN A 63 2.26 -7.38 -5.69
N ASP A 64 0.98 -7.74 -5.67
CA ASP A 64 -0.08 -6.92 -5.09
C ASP A 64 0.09 -6.72 -3.58
N GLU A 65 0.66 -7.70 -2.87
CA GLU A 65 0.89 -7.61 -1.41
C GLU A 65 1.99 -6.60 -1.07
N LEU A 66 3.13 -6.63 -1.78
CA LEU A 66 4.19 -5.65 -1.55
C LEU A 66 3.75 -4.25 -1.97
N LYS A 67 2.93 -4.13 -3.03
CA LYS A 67 2.30 -2.85 -3.40
C LYS A 67 1.36 -2.34 -2.33
N SER A 68 0.49 -3.21 -1.80
CA SER A 68 -0.44 -2.85 -0.74
C SER A 68 0.31 -2.38 0.52
N ALA A 69 1.36 -3.07 0.93
CA ALA A 69 2.21 -2.65 2.05
C ALA A 69 2.94 -1.31 1.77
N ALA A 70 3.50 -1.15 0.58
CA ALA A 70 4.14 0.09 0.15
C ALA A 70 3.17 1.28 0.17
N LEU A 71 1.93 1.07 -0.29
CA LEU A 71 0.86 2.06 -0.25
C LEU A 71 0.49 2.42 1.20
N ASP A 72 0.31 1.43 2.08
CA ASP A 72 -0.02 1.63 3.49
C ASP A 72 1.06 2.49 4.18
N PHE A 73 2.34 2.17 3.96
CA PHE A 73 3.44 2.97 4.48
C PHE A 73 3.45 4.41 3.96
N LEU A 74 3.12 4.63 2.68
CA LEU A 74 3.07 5.97 2.11
C LEU A 74 1.90 6.79 2.68
N LEU A 75 0.72 6.17 2.80
CA LEU A 75 -0.48 6.80 3.39
C LEU A 75 -0.25 7.25 4.83
N LEU A 76 0.51 6.47 5.60
CA LEU A 76 0.83 6.75 7.02
C LEU A 76 2.09 7.64 7.21
N SER A 77 2.61 8.23 6.14
CA SER A 77 3.85 9.02 6.17
C SER A 77 3.66 10.46 5.70
N SER A 78 4.75 11.25 5.70
CA SER A 78 4.77 12.57 5.09
C SER A 78 4.57 12.56 3.57
N GLU A 79 4.66 11.39 2.93
CA GLU A 79 4.48 11.19 1.48
C GLU A 79 3.03 10.86 1.09
N TRP A 80 2.05 11.09 1.98
CA TRP A 80 0.61 10.86 1.74
C TRP A 80 0.11 11.46 0.41
N ASN A 81 0.65 12.60 -0.01
CA ASN A 81 0.26 13.24 -1.27
C ASN A 81 0.61 12.37 -2.48
N PHE A 82 1.77 11.71 -2.47
CA PHE A 82 2.12 10.73 -3.51
C PHE A 82 1.11 9.59 -3.52
N ALA A 83 0.76 9.04 -2.34
CA ALA A 83 -0.22 7.96 -2.23
C ALA A 83 -1.59 8.38 -2.77
N TYR A 84 -2.07 9.58 -2.45
CA TYR A 84 -3.36 10.08 -2.94
C TYR A 84 -3.37 10.25 -4.46
N GLN A 85 -2.29 10.76 -5.05
CA GLN A 85 -2.15 10.87 -6.51
C GLN A 85 -2.06 9.48 -7.18
N TYR A 86 -1.35 8.54 -6.55
CA TYR A 86 -1.30 7.15 -7.00
C TYR A 86 -2.70 6.53 -7.01
N LEU A 87 -3.41 6.59 -5.88
CA LEU A 87 -4.77 6.08 -5.75
C LEU A 87 -5.71 6.70 -6.79
N TYR A 88 -5.63 8.01 -7.01
CA TYR A 88 -6.46 8.70 -7.99
C TYR A 88 -6.17 8.24 -9.42
N SER A 89 -4.88 8.15 -9.78
CA SER A 89 -4.45 7.82 -11.14
C SER A 89 -4.59 6.33 -11.47
N GLN A 90 -4.46 5.45 -10.48
CA GLN A 90 -4.52 4.00 -10.65
C GLN A 90 -5.83 3.38 -10.16
N ALA A 91 -6.83 4.17 -9.74
CA ALA A 91 -8.05 3.67 -9.11
C ALA A 91 -8.71 2.50 -9.86
N GLU A 92 -8.78 2.55 -11.18
CA GLU A 92 -9.39 1.51 -12.02
C GLU A 92 -8.62 0.19 -12.05
N ARG A 93 -7.35 0.20 -11.63
CA ARG A 93 -6.39 -0.90 -11.70
C ARG A 93 -5.88 -1.38 -10.33
N LEU A 94 -6.26 -0.70 -9.24
CA LEU A 94 -5.85 -1.11 -7.89
C LEU A 94 -6.18 -2.58 -7.67
N SER A 95 -5.23 -3.33 -7.13
CA SER A 95 -5.47 -4.68 -6.65
C SER A 95 -6.44 -4.67 -5.47
N ILE A 96 -6.97 -5.84 -5.13
CA ILE A 96 -7.84 -6.03 -3.96
C ILE A 96 -7.16 -5.56 -2.66
N PRO A 97 -5.91 -5.97 -2.34
CA PRO A 97 -5.26 -5.52 -1.11
C PRO A 97 -4.91 -4.02 -1.11
N GLU A 98 -4.60 -3.40 -2.24
CA GLU A 98 -4.42 -1.94 -2.29
C GLU A 98 -5.74 -1.19 -2.04
N LEU A 99 -6.85 -1.70 -2.62
CA LEU A 99 -8.17 -1.10 -2.42
C LEU A 99 -8.64 -1.24 -0.97
N GLU A 100 -8.42 -2.40 -0.36
CA GLU A 100 -8.75 -2.62 1.04
C GLU A 100 -8.00 -1.64 1.96
N LYS A 101 -6.67 -1.53 1.80
CA LYS A 101 -5.86 -0.58 2.58
C LYS A 101 -6.31 0.85 2.41
N SER A 102 -6.75 1.22 1.20
CA SER A 102 -7.31 2.54 0.94
C SER A 102 -8.57 2.79 1.77
N PHE A 103 -9.53 1.86 1.76
CA PHE A 103 -10.75 1.99 2.56
C PHE A 103 -10.47 2.01 4.05
N PHE A 104 -9.58 1.12 4.53
CA PHE A 104 -9.19 1.07 5.93
C PHE A 104 -8.56 2.38 6.38
N TYR A 105 -7.61 2.91 5.61
CA TYR A 105 -6.95 4.18 5.91
C TYR A 105 -7.97 5.33 6.03
N PHE A 106 -8.87 5.50 5.06
CA PHE A 106 -9.86 6.59 5.13
C PHE A 106 -10.92 6.39 6.22
N CYS A 107 -11.16 5.15 6.66
CA CYS A 107 -11.97 4.88 7.84
C CYS A 107 -11.28 5.40 9.12
N CYS A 108 -9.96 5.20 9.23
CA CYS A 108 -9.17 5.65 10.38
C CYS A 108 -8.92 7.17 10.39
N ASP A 109 -8.62 7.76 9.22
CA ASP A 109 -8.27 9.18 9.03
C ASP A 109 -9.37 10.15 9.51
N LYS A 110 -10.63 9.71 9.54
CA LYS A 110 -11.75 10.48 10.12
C LYS A 110 -11.50 10.95 11.56
N ASN A 111 -10.66 10.23 12.32
CA ASN A 111 -10.34 10.58 13.70
C ASN A 111 -9.23 11.63 13.81
N GLU A 112 -8.60 12.03 12.70
CA GLU A 112 -7.61 13.09 12.69
C GLU A 112 -8.27 14.47 12.84
N ALA A 113 -7.69 15.32 13.67
CA ALA A 113 -8.19 16.68 13.91
C ALA A 113 -8.10 17.57 12.65
N THR A 114 -7.29 17.19 11.66
CA THR A 114 -7.09 17.95 10.42
C THR A 114 -6.76 16.99 9.28
N PRO A 115 -7.77 16.38 8.64
CA PRO A 115 -7.53 15.41 7.57
C PRO A 115 -6.85 16.06 6.37
N TYR A 116 -6.08 15.28 5.63
CA TYR A 116 -5.40 15.75 4.43
C TYR A 116 -6.39 16.11 3.31
N PRO A 117 -6.05 17.08 2.44
CA PRO A 117 -6.92 17.44 1.31
C PRO A 117 -7.02 16.29 0.31
N LEU A 118 -8.24 15.81 0.10
CA LEU A 118 -8.55 14.72 -0.82
C LEU A 118 -8.66 15.22 -2.27
N PRO A 119 -8.10 14.51 -3.26
CA PRO A 119 -8.39 14.76 -4.66
C PRO A 119 -9.88 14.63 -4.97
N GLU A 120 -10.43 15.60 -5.71
CA GLU A 120 -11.85 15.61 -6.08
C GLU A 120 -12.23 14.34 -6.86
N GLY A 121 -13.23 13.60 -6.37
CA GLY A 121 -13.71 12.38 -7.00
C GLY A 121 -12.90 11.11 -6.67
N LEU A 122 -11.89 11.18 -5.79
CA LEU A 122 -11.13 9.99 -5.37
C LEU A 122 -12.04 8.89 -4.81
N PHE A 123 -12.90 9.22 -3.84
CA PHE A 123 -13.82 8.24 -3.25
C PHE A 123 -14.76 7.62 -4.29
N THR A 124 -15.29 8.41 -5.21
CA THR A 124 -16.12 7.90 -6.31
C THR A 124 -15.38 6.85 -7.13
N LYS A 125 -14.10 7.07 -7.43
CA LYS A 125 -13.28 6.11 -8.17
C LYS A 125 -13.00 4.84 -7.36
N LEU A 126 -12.72 4.95 -6.06
CA LEU A 126 -12.49 3.78 -5.19
C LEU A 126 -13.76 2.92 -5.05
N LEU A 127 -14.92 3.54 -4.85
CA LEU A 127 -16.21 2.85 -4.81
C LEU A 127 -16.52 2.16 -6.15
N ALA A 128 -16.22 2.82 -7.28
CA ALA A 128 -16.37 2.20 -8.60
C ALA A 128 -15.44 1.00 -8.78
N ARG A 129 -14.21 1.06 -8.27
CA ARG A 129 -13.28 -0.08 -8.31
C ARG A 129 -13.79 -1.24 -7.48
N PHE A 130 -14.32 -0.98 -6.28
CA PHE A 130 -14.94 -2.04 -5.44
C PHE A 130 -16.03 -2.79 -6.21
N GLU A 131 -16.92 -2.08 -6.89
CA GLU A 131 -18.00 -2.72 -7.67
C GLU A 131 -17.49 -3.69 -8.75
N VAL A 132 -16.29 -3.43 -9.30
CA VAL A 132 -15.64 -4.31 -10.29
C VAL A 132 -15.08 -5.57 -9.63
N VAL A 133 -14.44 -5.45 -8.46
CA VAL A 133 -13.64 -6.55 -7.86
C VAL A 133 -14.32 -7.27 -6.69
N LYS A 134 -15.47 -6.79 -6.20
CA LYS A 134 -16.13 -7.32 -4.99
C LYS A 134 -16.51 -8.80 -5.06
N ASN A 135 -16.64 -9.38 -6.25
CA ASN A 135 -17.00 -10.79 -6.43
C ASN A 135 -15.79 -11.67 -6.82
N GLU A 136 -14.58 -11.11 -6.86
CA GLU A 136 -13.36 -11.88 -7.11
C GLU A 136 -13.07 -12.82 -5.92
N PRO A 137 -12.51 -14.02 -6.15
CA PRO A 137 -12.28 -15.02 -5.10
C PRO A 137 -11.50 -14.48 -3.89
N ASP A 138 -10.50 -13.63 -4.15
CA ASP A 138 -9.57 -13.14 -3.13
C ASP A 138 -10.17 -11.99 -2.30
N ALA A 139 -11.32 -11.43 -2.70
CA ALA A 139 -11.98 -10.34 -1.97
C ALA A 139 -12.36 -10.73 -0.53
N TYR A 140 -12.66 -12.03 -0.30
CA TYR A 140 -12.92 -12.56 1.03
C TYR A 140 -11.65 -12.63 1.89
N PHE A 141 -10.54 -13.11 1.32
CA PHE A 141 -9.27 -13.26 2.03
C PHE A 141 -8.76 -11.93 2.58
N TYR A 142 -8.89 -10.87 1.79
CA TYR A 142 -8.49 -9.53 2.19
C TYR A 142 -9.57 -8.77 2.98
N HIS A 143 -10.71 -9.39 3.36
CA HIS A 143 -11.77 -8.69 4.09
C HIS A 143 -12.34 -7.44 3.39
N LEU A 144 -12.31 -7.40 2.04
CA LEU A 144 -12.62 -6.20 1.26
C LEU A 144 -14.04 -5.66 1.52
N HIS A 145 -15.03 -6.54 1.68
CA HIS A 145 -16.41 -6.14 1.97
C HIS A 145 -16.56 -5.50 3.35
N GLU A 146 -15.80 -5.98 4.34
CA GLU A 146 -15.83 -5.44 5.70
C GLU A 146 -15.25 -4.01 5.69
N ALA A 147 -14.06 -3.85 5.10
CA ALA A 147 -13.43 -2.53 4.95
C ALA A 147 -14.29 -1.54 4.16
N TYR A 148 -14.93 -1.98 3.07
CA TYR A 148 -15.87 -1.16 2.30
C TYR A 148 -17.06 -0.69 3.14
N ASN A 149 -17.69 -1.61 3.90
CA ASN A 149 -18.86 -1.28 4.71
C ASN A 149 -18.53 -0.27 5.81
N ASP A 150 -17.38 -0.44 6.48
CA ASP A 150 -16.89 0.49 7.49
C ASP A 150 -16.58 1.86 6.88
N PHE A 151 -15.99 1.90 5.69
CA PHE A 151 -15.74 3.13 4.95
C PHE A 151 -17.04 3.87 4.55
N VAL A 152 -18.03 3.18 3.97
CA VAL A 152 -19.31 3.80 3.57
C VAL A 152 -20.09 4.34 4.78
N LYS A 153 -20.07 3.60 5.89
CA LYS A 153 -20.67 4.05 7.15
C LYS A 153 -19.97 5.33 7.64
N THR A 154 -18.64 5.34 7.61
CA THR A 154 -17.80 6.48 7.99
C THR A 154 -18.15 7.73 7.19
N LEU A 155 -18.35 7.62 5.86
CA LEU A 155 -18.76 8.73 5.00
C LEU A 155 -20.14 9.28 5.36
N SER A 156 -21.10 8.40 5.64
CA SER A 156 -22.48 8.77 5.98
C SER A 156 -22.54 9.54 7.31
N ASP A 157 -21.73 9.12 8.28
CA ASP A 157 -21.64 9.77 9.60
C ASP A 157 -20.96 11.14 9.57
N THR A 158 -20.28 11.51 8.47
CA THR A 158 -19.59 12.81 8.32
C THR A 158 -20.47 13.86 7.61
N GLN A 159 -21.59 13.44 7.01
CA GLN A 159 -22.55 14.33 6.34
C GLN A 159 -23.67 14.83 7.26
N ASN A 160 -23.72 14.37 8.52
CA ASN A 160 -24.66 14.80 9.56
C ASN A 160 -23.98 15.70 10.60
#